data_AF-A0A1I7ZUS4-F1
#
_entry.id   AF-A0A1I7ZUS4-F1
#
_cell.length_a   1.000
_cell.length_b   1.000
_cell.length_c   1.000
_cell.angle_alpha   90.00
_cell.angle_beta   90.00
_cell.angle_gamma   90.00
#
_symmetry.space_group_name_H-M   'P 1'
#
loop_
_entity.id
_entity.type
_entity.pdbx_description
1 polymer ?
#
loop_
_entity_poly.entity_id
_entity_poly.type
_entity_poly.pdbx_seq_one_letter_code
_entity_poly.pdbx_strand_id
1 'polypeptide(L)'
;VTIGVDSAAAHLMKTKGITWVIVGADRITANGDVVSKIGTYQLAVNAMHHGVRFMVVAPSSSIDLNLASGEEVILEERDVSELLEVGGERVGAGVEAFNPVFDVTPADLIDVIVTEKGIVERPDAAKMAQLMCRKRLH
;
A
#
# COMPACT_ATOMS: atom_id res chain seq x y z
N VAL A 1 11.45 18.86 0.90
CA VAL A 1 11.36 17.40 1.13
C VAL A 1 12.04 17.10 2.47
N THR A 2 11.42 16.27 3.31
CA THR A 2 11.96 15.87 4.62
C THR A 2 11.89 14.35 4.72
N ILE A 3 12.97 13.71 5.20
CA ILE A 3 13.02 12.27 5.44
C ILE A 3 12.70 12.04 6.91
N GLY A 4 11.82 11.08 7.19
CA GLY A 4 11.48 10.62 8.53
C GLY A 4 11.64 9.11 8.62
N VAL A 5 11.88 8.61 9.83
CA VAL A 5 11.80 7.17 10.11
C VAL A 5 10.34 6.71 10.09
N ASP A 6 10.10 5.47 9.70
CA ASP A 6 8.74 4.93 9.53
C ASP A 6 7.90 5.05 10.82
N SER A 7 8.54 4.79 11.97
CA SER A 7 7.90 4.88 13.29
C SER A 7 7.46 6.29 13.68
N ALA A 8 7.93 7.33 13.00
CA ALA A 8 7.51 8.70 13.24
C ALA A 8 6.18 9.06 12.54
N ALA A 9 5.69 8.24 11.61
CA ALA A 9 4.57 8.58 10.73
C ALA A 9 3.32 9.06 11.50
N ALA A 10 2.85 8.28 12.48
CA ALA A 10 1.68 8.65 13.29
C ALA A 10 1.89 9.96 14.06
N HIS A 11 3.09 10.16 14.64
CA HIS A 11 3.42 11.40 15.34
C HIS A 11 3.40 12.61 14.39
N LEU A 12 3.91 12.44 13.17
CA LEU A 12 3.92 13.49 12.15
C LEU A 12 2.49 13.81 11.68
N MET A 13 1.64 12.80 11.46
CA MET A 13 0.22 13.01 11.12
C MET A 13 -0.49 13.83 12.22
N LYS A 14 -0.22 13.50 13.49
CA LYS A 14 -0.79 14.21 14.65
C LYS A 14 -0.29 15.65 14.80
N THR A 15 0.98 15.94 14.49
CA THR A 15 1.63 17.19 14.92
C THR A 15 1.99 18.15 13.80
N LYS A 16 2.03 17.70 12.55
CA LYS A 16 2.51 18.50 11.41
C LYS A 16 1.42 18.88 10.41
N GLY A 17 0.16 18.55 10.69
CA GLY A 17 -0.96 18.89 9.81
C GLY A 17 -0.87 18.20 8.45
N ILE A 18 -0.41 16.94 8.42
CA ILE A 18 -0.43 16.12 7.20
C ILE A 18 -1.88 15.85 6.82
N THR A 19 -2.24 16.06 5.56
CA THR A 19 -3.62 15.88 5.06
C THR A 19 -3.78 14.70 4.11
N TRP A 20 -2.68 14.23 3.52
CA TRP A 20 -2.67 13.12 2.58
C TRP A 20 -1.47 12.20 2.80
N VAL A 21 -1.70 10.90 2.69
CA VAL A 21 -0.70 9.89 2.40
C VAL A 21 -0.87 9.46 0.95
N ILE A 22 0.23 9.41 0.20
CA ILE A 22 0.24 8.99 -1.20
C ILE A 22 1.28 7.89 -1.36
N VAL A 23 0.86 6.73 -1.85
CA VAL A 23 1.71 5.54 -2.05
C VAL A 23 1.56 4.97 -3.46
N GLY A 24 2.52 4.14 -3.85
CA GLY A 24 2.39 3.30 -5.04
C GLY A 24 1.64 2.00 -4.75
N ALA A 25 1.58 1.12 -5.73
CA ALA A 25 1.12 -0.26 -5.54
C ALA A 25 1.92 -1.22 -6.43
N ASP A 26 2.25 -2.38 -5.88
CA ASP A 26 2.82 -3.50 -6.64
C ASP A 26 1.70 -4.30 -7.32
N ARG A 27 0.57 -4.47 -6.62
CA ARG A 27 -0.64 -5.10 -7.15
C ARG A 27 -1.91 -4.51 -6.53
N ILE A 28 -2.99 -4.46 -7.30
CA ILE A 28 -4.33 -4.09 -6.83
C ILE A 28 -5.31 -5.19 -7.25
N THR A 29 -6.04 -5.77 -6.31
CA THR A 29 -6.98 -6.87 -6.58
C THR A 29 -8.34 -6.36 -7.06
N ALA A 30 -9.22 -7.28 -7.48
CA ALA A 30 -10.51 -6.93 -8.06
C ALA A 30 -11.38 -6.10 -7.11
N ASN A 31 -11.40 -6.41 -5.80
CA ASN A 31 -12.14 -5.64 -4.80
C ASN A 31 -11.50 -4.29 -4.45
N GLY A 32 -10.28 -4.00 -4.92
CA GLY A 32 -9.55 -2.78 -4.62
C GLY A 32 -8.55 -2.87 -3.48
N ASP A 33 -8.31 -4.06 -2.89
CA ASP A 33 -7.22 -4.22 -1.93
C ASP A 33 -5.88 -4.00 -2.63
N VAL A 34 -4.96 -3.38 -1.91
CA VAL A 34 -3.67 -2.94 -2.44
C VAL A 34 -2.56 -3.70 -1.76
N VAL A 35 -1.72 -4.36 -2.56
CA VAL A 35 -0.46 -4.93 -2.11
C VAL A 35 0.65 -3.96 -2.44
N SER A 36 1.37 -3.54 -1.41
CA SER A 36 2.52 -2.66 -1.55
C SER A 36 3.57 -2.93 -0.47
N LYS A 37 4.66 -2.16 -0.50
CA LYS A 37 5.80 -2.32 0.40
C LYS A 37 5.33 -2.38 1.86
N ILE A 38 5.93 -3.28 2.64
CA ILE A 38 5.67 -3.42 4.08
C ILE A 38 5.70 -2.04 4.77
N GLY A 39 4.69 -1.77 5.60
CA GLY A 39 4.43 -0.47 6.22
C GLY A 39 3.30 0.32 5.56
N THR A 40 2.85 -0.04 4.36
CA THR A 40 1.74 0.65 3.67
C THR A 40 0.43 0.51 4.44
N TYR A 41 0.10 -0.70 4.89
CA TYR A 41 -1.08 -0.94 5.73
C TYR A 41 -1.01 -0.16 7.05
N GLN A 42 0.17 -0.11 7.68
CA GLN A 42 0.39 0.68 8.90
C GLN A 42 0.11 2.18 8.65
N LEU A 43 0.56 2.72 7.52
CA LEU A 43 0.28 4.11 7.14
C LEU A 43 -1.21 4.34 6.91
N ALA A 44 -1.92 3.40 6.29
CA ALA A 44 -3.36 3.51 6.05
C ALA A 44 -4.17 3.51 7.36
N VAL A 45 -3.84 2.62 8.30
CA VAL A 45 -4.45 2.60 9.64
C VAL A 45 -4.21 3.91 10.40
N ASN A 46 -2.97 4.41 10.37
CA ASN A 46 -2.63 5.70 11.01
C ASN A 46 -3.37 6.87 10.35
N ALA A 47 -3.48 6.85 9.01
CA ALA A 47 -4.15 7.89 8.26
C ALA A 47 -5.64 7.96 8.62
N MET A 48 -6.32 6.81 8.63
CA MET A 48 -7.71 6.71 9.08
C MET A 48 -7.88 7.24 10.51
N HIS A 49 -7.01 6.82 11.44
CA HIS A 49 -7.09 7.26 12.84
C HIS A 49 -6.95 8.78 13.01
N HIS A 50 -6.09 9.41 12.21
CA HIS A 50 -5.81 10.85 12.28
C HIS A 50 -6.65 11.70 11.31
N GLY A 51 -7.59 11.12 10.57
CA GLY A 51 -8.41 11.84 9.59
C GLY A 51 -7.60 12.34 8.38
N VAL A 52 -6.46 11.70 8.11
CA VAL A 52 -5.62 11.95 6.93
C VAL A 52 -6.13 11.09 5.79
N ARG A 53 -6.23 11.66 4.59
CA ARG A 53 -6.70 10.91 3.41
C ARG A 53 -5.62 9.99 2.85
N PHE A 54 -6.02 8.88 2.25
CA PHE A 54 -5.12 7.87 1.70
C PHE A 54 -5.33 7.67 0.20
N MET A 55 -4.30 7.95 -0.59
CA MET A 55 -4.30 7.82 -2.05
C MET A 55 -3.30 6.77 -2.50
N VAL A 56 -3.75 5.90 -3.40
CA VAL A 56 -2.90 4.95 -4.10
C VAL A 56 -2.77 5.41 -5.55
N VAL A 57 -1.55 5.51 -6.06
CA VAL A 57 -1.27 5.89 -7.45
C VAL A 57 -0.51 4.76 -8.12
N ALA A 58 -1.13 4.12 -9.10
CA ALA A 58 -0.55 2.97 -9.79
C ALA A 58 -1.04 2.89 -11.24
N PRO A 59 -0.25 2.33 -12.18
CA PRO A 59 -0.71 2.10 -13.53
C PRO A 59 -1.81 1.04 -13.54
N SER A 60 -2.72 1.09 -14.52
CA SER A 60 -3.80 0.10 -14.63
C SER A 60 -3.29 -1.33 -14.91
N SER A 61 -2.02 -1.47 -15.29
CA SER A 61 -1.32 -2.77 -15.41
C SER A 61 -1.04 -3.43 -14.06
N SER A 62 -1.04 -2.69 -12.96
CA SER A 62 -0.90 -3.24 -11.61
C SER A 62 -2.22 -3.83 -11.09
N ILE A 63 -3.34 -3.63 -11.79
CA ILE A 63 -4.65 -4.16 -11.40
C ILE A 63 -4.79 -5.59 -11.93
N ASP A 64 -4.96 -6.55 -11.02
CA ASP A 64 -5.22 -7.95 -11.31
C ASP A 64 -6.67 -8.31 -10.94
N LEU A 65 -7.54 -8.35 -11.96
CA LEU A 65 -8.95 -8.70 -11.78
C LEU A 65 -9.21 -10.20 -11.57
N ASN A 66 -8.19 -11.05 -11.65
CA ASN A 66 -8.35 -12.50 -11.41
C ASN A 66 -8.30 -12.84 -9.92
N LEU A 67 -7.78 -11.94 -9.08
CA LEU A 67 -7.72 -12.07 -7.63
C LEU A 67 -8.90 -11.34 -7.02
N ALA A 68 -9.79 -12.04 -6.32
CA ALA A 68 -11.00 -11.39 -5.79
C ALA A 68 -10.66 -10.44 -4.64
N SER A 69 -9.67 -10.80 -3.82
CA SER A 69 -9.23 -10.01 -2.65
C SER A 69 -7.73 -10.14 -2.40
N GLY A 70 -7.19 -9.26 -1.55
CA GLY A 70 -5.79 -9.31 -1.12
C GLY A 70 -5.43 -10.56 -0.31
N GLU A 71 -6.41 -11.28 0.24
CA GLU A 71 -6.21 -12.54 0.97
C GLU A 71 -5.66 -13.67 0.07
N GLU A 72 -5.89 -13.57 -1.24
CA GLU A 72 -5.39 -14.55 -2.22
C GLU A 72 -3.92 -14.31 -2.60
N VAL A 73 -3.33 -13.20 -2.15
CA VAL A 73 -1.95 -12.84 -2.51
C VAL A 73 -0.98 -13.54 -1.57
N ILE A 74 -0.13 -14.40 -2.12
CA ILE A 74 1.03 -14.96 -1.42
C ILE A 74 2.07 -13.85 -1.29
N LEU A 75 2.33 -13.41 -0.06
CA LEU A 75 3.31 -12.36 0.23
C LEU A 75 4.73 -12.94 0.22
N GLU A 76 5.66 -12.16 -0.34
CA GLU A 76 7.08 -12.50 -0.36
C GLU A 76 7.70 -12.28 1.02
N GLU A 77 8.48 -13.26 1.49
CA GLU A 77 9.41 -13.14 2.60
C GLU A 77 10.84 -13.19 2.07
N ARG A 78 11.70 -12.30 2.58
CA ARG A 78 13.10 -12.20 2.15
C ARG A 78 14.06 -12.67 3.22
N ASP A 79 15.32 -12.79 2.83
CA ASP A 79 16.39 -13.21 3.74
C ASP A 79 16.46 -12.26 4.95
N VAL A 80 16.58 -12.84 6.14
CA VAL A 80 16.59 -12.12 7.41
C VAL A 80 17.85 -11.27 7.61
N SER A 81 18.92 -11.53 6.85
CA SER A 81 20.13 -10.70 6.83
C SER A 81 19.82 -9.24 6.49
N GLU A 82 18.79 -8.96 5.68
CA GLU A 82 18.38 -7.58 5.36
C GLU A 82 17.92 -6.77 6.58
N LEU A 83 17.44 -7.44 7.62
CA LEU A 83 17.04 -6.81 8.90
C LEU A 83 18.18 -6.79 9.92
N LEU A 84 19.08 -7.77 9.83
CA LEU A 84 20.06 -8.04 10.87
C LEU A 84 21.46 -7.52 10.52
N GLU A 85 21.69 -7.14 9.27
CA GLU A 85 22.97 -6.65 8.77
C GLU A 85 22.79 -5.32 8.02
N VAL A 86 23.68 -4.37 8.27
CA VAL A 86 23.74 -3.09 7.56
C VAL A 86 25.17 -2.86 7.10
N GLY A 87 25.38 -2.72 5.79
CA GLY A 87 26.73 -2.55 5.23
C GLY A 87 27.65 -3.77 5.43
N GLY A 88 27.08 -4.97 5.63
CA GLY A 88 27.83 -6.19 5.94
C GLY A 88 28.21 -6.36 7.40
N GLU A 89 27.81 -5.42 8.27
CA GLU A 89 27.99 -5.53 9.72
C GLU A 89 26.69 -5.97 10.40
N ARG A 90 26.80 -6.98 11.26
CA ARG A 90 25.68 -7.49 12.05
C ARG A 90 25.27 -6.46 13.11
N VAL A 91 24.06 -5.91 12.97
CA VAL A 91 23.43 -4.99 13.92
C VAL A 91 22.35 -5.66 14.78
N GLY A 92 21.81 -6.80 14.33
CA GLY A 92 20.80 -7.56 15.04
C GLY A 92 21.37 -8.53 16.08
N ALA A 93 20.59 -8.82 17.12
CA ALA A 93 20.89 -9.91 18.06
C ALA A 93 20.88 -11.28 17.34
N GLY A 94 21.45 -12.31 17.98
CA GLY A 94 21.37 -13.70 17.54
C GLY A 94 19.97 -14.29 17.75
N VAL A 95 18.97 -13.68 17.12
CA VAL A 95 17.55 -14.01 17.24
C VAL A 95 16.98 -14.36 15.87
N GLU A 96 15.91 -15.14 15.88
CA GLU A 96 15.07 -15.32 14.71
C GLU A 96 14.43 -13.99 14.31
N ALA A 97 14.26 -13.77 13.01
CA ALA A 97 13.64 -12.57 12.47
C ALA A 97 12.61 -12.95 11.40
N PHE A 98 11.68 -12.02 11.16
CA PHE A 98 10.60 -12.17 10.19
C PHE A 98 10.65 -10.98 9.25
N ASN A 99 10.77 -11.23 7.94
CA ASN A 99 11.04 -10.20 6.93
C ASN A 99 10.01 -10.23 5.77
N PRO A 100 8.75 -9.86 6.02
CA PRO A 100 7.76 -9.69 4.97
C PRO A 100 8.10 -8.45 4.14
N VAL A 101 8.07 -8.59 2.82
CA VAL A 101 8.45 -7.50 1.90
C VAL A 101 7.26 -6.61 1.57
N PHE A 102 6.06 -7.16 1.64
CA PHE A 102 4.82 -6.50 1.26
C PHE A 102 3.76 -6.72 2.34
N ASP A 103 2.79 -5.82 2.38
CA ASP A 103 1.55 -5.99 3.12
C ASP A 103 0.34 -5.74 2.23
N VAL A 104 -0.83 -6.11 2.73
CA VAL A 104 -2.13 -5.86 2.08
C VAL A 104 -2.82 -4.73 2.83
N THR A 105 -3.15 -3.66 2.11
CA THR A 105 -4.02 -2.58 2.58
C THR A 105 -5.43 -2.82 2.06
N PRO A 106 -6.41 -3.08 2.94
CA PRO A 106 -7.80 -3.27 2.53
C PRO A 106 -8.40 -2.04 1.84
N ALA A 107 -9.30 -2.27 0.89
CA ALA A 107 -9.96 -1.23 0.10
C ALA A 107 -10.71 -0.16 0.94
N ASP A 108 -11.20 -0.53 2.13
CA ASP A 108 -11.94 0.36 3.03
C ASP A 108 -11.07 1.43 3.73
N LEU A 109 -9.75 1.24 3.73
CA LEU A 109 -8.78 2.24 4.21
C LEU A 109 -8.31 3.20 3.11
N ILE A 110 -8.75 3.02 1.87
CA ILE A 110 -8.29 3.78 0.70
C ILE A 110 -9.37 4.77 0.27
N ASP A 111 -9.05 6.07 0.28
CA ASP A 111 -9.98 7.08 -0.22
C ASP A 111 -10.06 7.06 -1.75
N VAL A 112 -8.93 6.86 -2.42
CA VAL A 112 -8.86 6.98 -3.87
C VAL A 112 -7.71 6.18 -4.49
N ILE A 113 -7.99 5.51 -5.61
CA ILE A 113 -7.01 4.90 -6.50
C ILE A 113 -6.95 5.73 -7.79
N VAL A 114 -5.75 6.18 -8.17
CA VAL A 114 -5.49 6.99 -9.35
C VAL A 114 -4.66 6.20 -10.34
N THR A 115 -5.15 6.11 -11.58
CA THR A 115 -4.48 5.43 -12.71
C THR A 115 -4.50 6.32 -13.95
N GLU A 116 -3.78 5.93 -14.99
CA GLU A 116 -3.86 6.57 -16.31
C GLU A 116 -5.22 6.40 -17.01
N LYS A 117 -6.06 5.46 -16.55
CA LYS A 117 -7.43 5.24 -17.06
C LYS A 117 -8.48 6.05 -16.32
N GLY A 118 -8.12 6.70 -15.21
CA GLY A 118 -9.04 7.48 -14.39
C GLY A 118 -8.87 7.24 -12.90
N ILE A 119 -9.86 7.73 -12.16
CA ILE A 119 -9.86 7.79 -10.69
C ILE A 119 -11.00 6.91 -10.17
N VAL A 120 -10.71 6.11 -9.14
CA VAL A 120 -11.68 5.31 -8.40
C VAL A 120 -11.72 5.78 -6.96
N GLU A 121 -12.78 6.50 -6.58
CA GLU A 121 -13.03 6.91 -5.20
C GLU A 121 -13.72 5.79 -4.42
N ARG A 122 -13.25 5.53 -3.18
CA ARG A 122 -13.72 4.44 -2.31
C ARG A 122 -13.81 3.12 -3.09
N PRO A 123 -12.66 2.54 -3.44
CA PRO A 123 -12.60 1.42 -4.37
C PRO A 123 -13.44 0.25 -3.87
N ASP A 124 -14.13 -0.36 -4.82
CA ASP A 124 -14.90 -1.59 -4.65
C ASP A 124 -14.86 -2.39 -5.96
N ALA A 125 -15.30 -3.65 -5.91
CA ALA A 125 -15.25 -4.53 -7.06
C ALA A 125 -15.97 -3.99 -8.31
N ALA A 126 -17.10 -3.31 -8.13
CA ALA A 126 -17.88 -2.79 -9.25
C ALA A 126 -17.15 -1.63 -9.93
N LYS A 127 -16.60 -0.70 -9.15
CA LYS A 127 -15.86 0.46 -9.67
C LYS A 127 -14.53 0.06 -10.30
N MET A 128 -13.82 -0.90 -9.70
CA MET A 128 -12.58 -1.44 -10.28
C MET A 128 -12.85 -2.11 -11.63
N ALA A 129 -13.90 -2.93 -11.73
CA ALA A 129 -14.33 -3.51 -12.99
C ALA A 129 -14.74 -2.44 -14.01
N GLN A 130 -15.43 -1.39 -13.59
CA GLN A 130 -15.82 -0.28 -14.45
C GLN A 130 -14.60 0.48 -15.01
N LEU A 131 -13.59 0.76 -14.17
CA LEU A 131 -12.33 1.40 -14.59
C LEU A 131 -11.62 0.58 -15.67
N MET A 132 -11.65 -0.74 -15.54
CA MET A 132 -10.95 -1.65 -16.45
C MET A 132 -11.77 -2.03 -17.69
N CYS A 133 -13.07 -1.79 -17.68
CA CYS A 133 -13.94 -2.02 -18.82
C CYS A 133 -13.64 -0.99 -19.92
N ARG A 134 -13.21 -1.45 -21.10
CA ARG A 134 -13.03 -0.58 -22.28
C ARG A 134 -14.39 -0.06 -22.75
N LYS A 135 -14.81 1.12 -22.29
CA LYS A 135 -15.71 1.94 -23.11
C LYS A 135 -14.88 2.55 -24.23
N ARG A 136 -14.85 1.90 -25.39
CA ARG A 136 -14.50 2.60 -26.62
C ARG A 136 -15.52 3.73 -26.78
N LEU A 137 -15.11 4.95 -26.47
CA LEU A 137 -15.67 6.13 -27.13
C LEU A 137 -15.04 6.09 -28.51
N HIS A 138 -15.71 5.40 -29.45
CA HIS A 138 -15.54 5.32 -30.92
C HIS A 138 -15.91 3.90 -31.39
#